data_AF-A0A847L2E6-F1
#
_entry.id   AF-A0A847L2E6-F1
#
_cell.length_a   1.000
_cell.length_b   1.000
_cell.length_c   1.000
_cell.angle_alpha   90.00
_cell.angle_beta   90.00
_cell.angle_gamma   90.00
#
_symmetry.space_group_name_H-M   'P 1'
#
loop_
_entity.id
_entity.type
_entity.pdbx_description
1 polymer ?
#
loop_
_entity_poly.entity_id
_entity_poly.type
_entity_poly.pdbx_seq_one_letter_code
_entity_poly.pdbx_strand_id
1 'polypeptide(L)'
;MTNKERIIQLFFDNVKGRRPDTTGLNIRHDGRQGHWLERQFGVIANGNNEADLFGYELKNETRSKTTFGDWSANRYIFKSGEYVHCFDGNTASERQDSFCEIFGKPNPLKGGRCSWSGSPCPTIHGYNDFGQRLIIDNNKDIVALYSYSEDRRTNKSQIVPNELQQDNLELARWFGEHSPSPKRTDKCLKAKLEDKFNDAGWFTCKKDSEGTYQKICFGEPMTYDNWLELVVAGIVFFDSGMYQGNKRPYSQWRANNSYWDSLIVECYD
;
A
#
# COMPACT_ATOMS: atom_id res chain seq x y z
N MET A 1 -5.10 7.41 -34.07
CA MET A 1 -5.70 7.45 -32.72
C MET A 1 -4.64 7.03 -31.73
N THR A 2 -4.25 7.91 -30.82
CA THR A 2 -3.25 7.65 -29.77
C THR A 2 -3.82 6.70 -28.70
N ASN A 3 -2.94 6.12 -27.87
CA ASN A 3 -3.39 5.29 -26.74
C ASN A 3 -4.30 6.06 -25.78
N LYS A 4 -3.96 7.32 -25.45
CA LYS A 4 -4.77 8.21 -24.61
C LYS A 4 -6.16 8.46 -25.24
N GLU A 5 -6.23 8.78 -26.53
CA GLU A 5 -7.51 8.97 -27.25
C GLU A 5 -8.40 7.73 -27.20
N ARG A 6 -7.82 6.52 -27.27
CA ARG A 6 -8.58 5.26 -27.12
C ARG A 6 -9.19 5.12 -25.72
N ILE A 7 -8.44 5.49 -24.67
CA ILE A 7 -8.94 5.47 -23.29
C ILE A 7 -10.10 6.47 -23.13
N ILE A 8 -9.94 7.68 -23.67
CA ILE A 8 -10.98 8.71 -23.65
C ILE A 8 -12.24 8.22 -24.37
N GLN A 9 -12.11 7.58 -25.54
CA GLN A 9 -13.24 7.00 -26.26
C GLN A 9 -13.95 5.92 -25.42
N LEU A 10 -13.21 5.00 -24.80
CA LEU A 10 -13.79 3.99 -23.90
C LEU A 10 -14.52 4.63 -22.71
N PHE A 11 -14.00 5.74 -22.18
CA PHE A 11 -14.69 6.48 -21.11
C PHE A 11 -16.04 7.03 -21.59
N PHE A 12 -16.09 7.71 -22.74
CA PHE A 12 -17.34 8.25 -23.26
C PHE A 12 -18.35 7.16 -23.62
N ASP A 13 -17.89 6.04 -24.18
CA ASP A 13 -18.78 4.95 -24.60
C ASP A 13 -19.32 4.15 -23.40
N ASN A 14 -18.48 3.89 -22.39
CA ASN A 14 -18.76 2.89 -21.37
C ASN A 14 -18.88 3.41 -19.92
N VAL A 15 -18.45 4.64 -19.63
CA VAL A 15 -18.32 5.14 -18.25
C VAL A 15 -19.08 6.44 -18.02
N LYS A 16 -18.94 7.44 -18.91
CA LYS A 16 -19.54 8.76 -18.78
C LYS A 16 -21.05 8.67 -18.56
N GLY A 17 -21.56 9.41 -17.57
CA GLY A 17 -22.98 9.44 -17.23
C GLY A 17 -23.49 8.19 -16.48
N ARG A 18 -22.63 7.23 -16.15
CA ARG A 18 -23.03 6.01 -15.43
C ARG A 18 -22.63 6.06 -13.96
N ARG A 19 -23.41 5.39 -13.11
CA ARG A 19 -23.04 5.07 -11.72
C ARG A 19 -22.52 3.63 -11.66
N PRO A 20 -21.53 3.32 -10.80
CA PRO A 20 -21.07 1.95 -10.64
C PRO A 20 -22.19 1.03 -10.17
N ASP A 21 -22.54 0.04 -10.99
CA ASP A 21 -23.44 -1.04 -10.55
C ASP A 21 -22.62 -2.12 -9.83
N THR A 22 -22.83 -2.21 -8.52
CA THR A 22 -22.16 -3.20 -7.67
C THR A 22 -23.10 -4.30 -7.20
N THR A 23 -24.28 -4.42 -7.82
CA THR A 23 -25.27 -5.45 -7.50
C THR A 23 -24.66 -6.85 -7.69
N GLY A 24 -24.87 -7.74 -6.73
CA GLY A 24 -24.30 -9.10 -6.74
C GLY A 24 -22.82 -9.21 -6.32
N LEU A 25 -22.12 -8.09 -6.07
CA LEU A 25 -20.79 -8.10 -5.48
C LEU A 25 -20.86 -8.09 -3.96
N ASN A 26 -19.88 -8.72 -3.30
CA ASN A 26 -19.81 -8.73 -1.83
C ASN A 26 -19.82 -7.29 -1.28
N ILE A 27 -20.83 -6.96 -0.48
CA ILE A 27 -21.01 -5.60 0.05
C ILE A 27 -19.86 -5.16 0.98
N ARG A 28 -19.06 -6.11 1.47
CA ARG A 28 -17.88 -5.87 2.31
C ARG A 28 -16.58 -5.73 1.51
N HIS A 29 -16.61 -5.83 0.18
CA HIS A 29 -15.43 -5.66 -0.65
C HIS A 29 -15.26 -4.19 -1.05
N ASP A 30 -14.33 -3.50 -0.39
CA ASP A 30 -14.05 -2.08 -0.62
C ASP A 30 -13.59 -1.77 -2.07
N GLY A 31 -13.01 -2.75 -2.77
CA GLY A 31 -12.54 -2.61 -4.16
C GLY A 31 -13.60 -2.78 -5.24
N ARG A 32 -14.88 -3.03 -4.89
CA ARG A 32 -15.92 -3.40 -5.88
C ARG A 32 -16.18 -2.35 -6.96
N GLN A 33 -16.06 -1.07 -6.62
CA GLN A 33 -16.26 0.02 -7.59
C GLN A 33 -15.08 0.12 -8.56
N GLY A 34 -13.85 -0.14 -8.08
CA GLY A 34 -12.66 -0.25 -8.93
C GLY A 34 -12.82 -1.36 -9.95
N HIS A 35 -13.23 -2.56 -9.52
CA HIS A 35 -13.48 -3.67 -10.44
C HIS A 35 -14.61 -3.42 -11.43
N TRP A 36 -15.64 -2.67 -11.06
CA TRP A 36 -16.65 -2.24 -12.03
C TRP A 36 -16.03 -1.34 -13.10
N LEU A 37 -15.18 -0.38 -12.70
CA LEU A 37 -14.54 0.58 -13.59
C LEU A 37 -13.53 -0.10 -14.53
N GLU A 38 -12.65 -0.95 -13.99
CA GLU A 38 -11.72 -1.80 -14.75
C GLU A 38 -12.43 -2.56 -15.88
N ARG A 39 -13.58 -3.18 -15.56
CA ARG A 39 -14.39 -3.90 -16.56
C ARG A 39 -14.93 -2.99 -17.67
N GLN A 40 -15.28 -1.73 -17.38
CA GLN A 40 -15.76 -0.80 -18.41
C GLN A 40 -14.65 -0.41 -19.40
N PHE A 41 -13.39 -0.45 -18.95
CA PHE A 41 -12.20 -0.25 -19.77
C PHE A 41 -11.67 -1.55 -20.40
N GLY A 42 -12.34 -2.69 -20.18
CA GLY A 42 -11.92 -3.98 -20.72
C GLY A 42 -10.72 -4.61 -20.01
N VAL A 43 -10.36 -4.12 -18.82
CA VAL A 43 -9.25 -4.66 -18.02
C VAL A 43 -9.67 -6.00 -17.40
N ILE A 44 -8.92 -7.06 -17.71
CA ILE A 44 -9.12 -8.39 -17.13
C ILE A 44 -8.29 -8.47 -15.85
N ALA A 45 -8.95 -8.73 -14.72
CA ALA A 45 -8.30 -8.90 -13.44
C ALA A 45 -7.18 -9.94 -13.52
N ASN A 46 -5.95 -9.53 -13.21
CA ASN A 46 -4.77 -10.36 -13.21
C ASN A 46 -3.84 -9.97 -12.05
N GLY A 47 -2.80 -10.77 -11.81
CA GLY A 47 -1.81 -10.52 -10.76
C GLY A 47 -0.54 -9.84 -11.24
N ASN A 48 -0.53 -9.28 -12.46
CA ASN A 48 0.66 -8.68 -13.04
C ASN A 48 0.87 -7.28 -12.45
N ASN A 49 2.13 -6.95 -12.21
CA ASN A 49 2.51 -5.62 -11.76
C ASN A 49 2.93 -4.80 -12.97
N GLU A 50 1.94 -4.36 -13.74
CA GLU A 50 2.07 -3.55 -14.95
C GLU A 50 0.94 -2.51 -14.97
N ALA A 51 1.04 -1.50 -15.83
CA ALA A 51 -0.02 -0.53 -16.08
C ALA A 51 -1.27 -1.22 -16.65
N ASP A 52 -2.45 -0.75 -16.25
CA ASP A 52 -3.73 -1.40 -16.58
C ASP A 52 -4.10 -1.34 -18.07
N LEU A 53 -3.86 -0.20 -18.72
CA LEU A 53 -4.31 0.03 -20.09
C LEU A 53 -3.35 0.91 -20.88
N PHE A 54 -2.72 0.33 -21.91
CA PHE A 54 -1.87 1.04 -22.89
C PHE A 54 -0.77 1.92 -22.27
N GLY A 55 -0.18 1.48 -21.16
CA GLY A 55 0.85 2.22 -20.43
C GLY A 55 0.34 3.16 -19.35
N TYR A 56 -0.99 3.24 -19.16
CA TYR A 56 -1.61 4.03 -18.10
C TYR A 56 -2.18 3.14 -16.97
N GLU A 57 -1.87 3.48 -15.73
CA GLU A 57 -2.51 2.90 -14.54
C GLU A 57 -3.88 3.56 -14.29
N LEU A 58 -4.91 2.74 -14.11
CA LEU A 58 -6.25 3.20 -13.73
C LEU A 58 -6.37 3.28 -12.21
N LYS A 59 -6.67 4.48 -11.70
CA LYS A 59 -7.04 4.68 -10.30
C LYS A 59 -8.51 5.01 -10.17
N ASN A 60 -9.21 4.27 -9.32
CA ASN A 60 -10.58 4.61 -8.94
C ASN A 60 -10.58 5.76 -7.93
N GLU A 61 -11.52 6.69 -8.09
CA GLU A 61 -11.78 7.73 -7.10
C GLU A 61 -12.36 7.10 -5.83
N THR A 62 -11.62 7.24 -4.73
CA THR A 62 -12.01 6.80 -3.39
C THR A 62 -12.48 7.99 -2.55
N ARG A 63 -12.84 7.76 -1.28
CA ARG A 63 -13.35 8.82 -0.41
C ARG A 63 -12.27 9.74 0.17
N SER A 64 -11.06 9.23 0.45
CA SER A 64 -10.06 10.01 1.20
C SER A 64 -8.62 9.76 0.78
N LYS A 65 -8.27 8.54 0.37
CA LYS A 65 -6.89 8.14 0.07
C LYS A 65 -6.86 7.24 -1.15
N THR A 66 -5.89 7.44 -2.02
CA THR A 66 -5.66 6.60 -3.19
C THR A 66 -4.32 5.89 -3.05
N THR A 67 -4.32 4.61 -3.42
CA THR A 67 -3.19 3.68 -3.20
C THR A 67 -2.35 3.59 -4.45
N PHE A 68 -1.03 3.75 -4.30
CA PHE A 68 -0.05 3.48 -5.36
C PHE A 68 -0.02 1.97 -5.63
N GLY A 69 0.20 1.20 -4.59
CA GLY A 69 0.07 -0.25 -4.59
C GLY A 69 0.02 -0.85 -3.20
N ASP A 70 -0.41 -2.12 -3.14
CA ASP A 70 -0.25 -2.98 -1.97
C ASP A 70 1.02 -3.82 -2.17
N TRP A 71 2.11 -3.37 -1.57
CA TRP A 71 3.44 -3.92 -1.77
C TRP A 71 3.98 -4.39 -0.44
N SER A 72 3.77 -5.68 -0.13
CA SER A 72 4.38 -6.30 1.05
C SER A 72 5.90 -6.16 1.03
N ALA A 73 6.49 -5.94 2.21
CA ALA A 73 7.93 -5.89 2.38
C ALA A 73 8.58 -7.17 1.85
N ASN A 74 9.76 -7.02 1.25
CA ASN A 74 10.58 -8.12 0.77
C ASN A 74 11.01 -9.01 1.95
N ARG A 75 11.29 -8.38 3.11
CA ARG A 75 11.62 -9.07 4.35
C ARG A 75 10.72 -8.64 5.48
N TYR A 76 10.40 -9.63 6.32
CA TYR A 76 9.73 -9.45 7.60
C TYR A 76 10.47 -10.31 8.63
N ILE A 77 10.72 -9.75 9.81
CA ILE A 77 11.45 -10.41 10.90
C ILE A 77 10.84 -11.76 11.30
N PHE A 78 9.51 -11.91 11.20
CA PHE A 78 8.78 -13.12 11.57
C PHE A 78 8.76 -14.21 10.48
N LYS A 79 9.26 -13.93 9.27
CA LYS A 79 9.23 -14.89 8.16
C LYS A 79 10.49 -15.75 8.08
N SER A 80 11.66 -15.15 8.27
CA SER A 80 12.97 -15.76 8.09
C SER A 80 14.03 -15.00 8.86
N GLY A 81 15.13 -15.65 9.25
CA GLY A 81 16.25 -15.02 9.95
C GLY A 81 16.44 -15.54 11.37
N GLU A 82 17.34 -14.91 12.12
CA GLU A 82 17.72 -15.37 13.46
C GLU A 82 16.57 -15.25 14.47
N TYR A 83 15.70 -14.24 14.34
CA TYR A 83 14.63 -13.95 15.30
C TYR A 83 13.31 -14.69 15.05
N VAL A 84 13.24 -15.56 14.04
CA VAL A 84 11.98 -16.28 13.71
C VAL A 84 11.45 -17.09 14.89
N HIS A 85 12.35 -17.65 15.70
CA HIS A 85 11.99 -18.44 16.88
C HIS A 85 11.33 -17.62 18.00
N CYS A 86 11.41 -16.29 17.95
CA CYS A 86 10.75 -15.40 18.90
C CYS A 86 9.25 -15.17 18.59
N PHE A 87 8.74 -15.73 17.50
CA PHE A 87 7.35 -15.58 17.07
C PHE A 87 6.64 -16.94 17.10
N ASP A 88 5.53 -17.01 17.82
CA ASP A 88 4.73 -18.23 17.94
C ASP A 88 4.10 -18.60 16.61
N GLY A 89 4.15 -19.89 16.25
CA GLY A 89 3.51 -20.43 15.07
C GLY A 89 4.44 -21.21 14.13
N ASN A 90 3.86 -22.22 13.48
CA ASN A 90 4.57 -23.09 12.55
C ASN A 90 4.59 -22.50 11.13
N THR A 91 3.58 -21.71 10.78
CA THR A 91 3.45 -21.04 9.49
C THR A 91 3.80 -19.55 9.57
N ALA A 92 4.13 -18.95 8.42
CA ALA A 92 4.37 -17.50 8.35
C ALA A 92 3.13 -16.66 8.75
N SER A 93 1.92 -17.21 8.57
CA SER A 93 0.69 -16.52 8.97
C SER A 93 0.49 -16.55 10.49
N GLU A 94 0.78 -17.69 11.14
CA GLU A 94 0.69 -17.79 12.61
C GLU A 94 1.75 -16.90 13.26
N ARG A 95 2.98 -16.89 12.74
CA ARG A 95 4.03 -15.97 13.21
C ARG A 95 3.71 -14.50 12.96
N GLN A 96 2.93 -14.17 11.93
CA GLN A 96 2.41 -12.82 11.73
C GLN A 96 1.40 -12.43 12.82
N ASP A 97 0.61 -13.39 13.31
CA ASP A 97 -0.32 -13.14 14.41
C ASP A 97 0.45 -12.83 15.69
N SER A 98 1.48 -13.61 16.00
CA SER A 98 2.42 -13.34 17.11
C SER A 98 3.13 -11.99 16.94
N PHE A 99 3.59 -11.65 15.72
CA PHE A 99 4.14 -10.32 15.43
C PHE A 99 3.15 -9.18 15.72
N CYS A 100 1.85 -9.37 15.40
CA CYS A 100 0.82 -8.38 15.71
C CYS A 100 0.59 -8.23 17.21
N GLU A 101 0.75 -9.29 18.01
CA GLU A 101 0.66 -9.21 19.47
C GLU A 101 1.84 -8.45 20.06
N ILE A 102 3.04 -8.67 19.52
CA ILE A 102 4.28 -8.04 20.01
C ILE A 102 4.36 -6.55 19.62
N PHE A 103 4.12 -6.23 18.35
CA PHE A 103 4.36 -4.89 17.78
C PHE A 103 3.09 -4.13 17.36
N GLY A 104 1.92 -4.77 17.47
CA GLY A 104 0.63 -4.16 17.14
C GLY A 104 -0.13 -3.67 18.37
N LYS A 105 -1.40 -3.33 18.14
CA LYS A 105 -2.34 -2.84 19.17
C LYS A 105 -3.62 -3.68 19.19
N PRO A 106 -4.09 -4.14 20.36
CA PRO A 106 -5.39 -4.81 20.47
C PRO A 106 -6.54 -3.84 20.19
N ASN A 107 -7.59 -4.34 19.54
CA ASN A 107 -8.82 -3.59 19.31
C ASN A 107 -9.97 -4.18 20.15
N PRO A 108 -10.42 -3.50 21.23
CA PRO A 108 -11.52 -4.00 22.08
C PRO A 108 -12.82 -4.25 21.32
N LEU A 109 -13.12 -3.44 20.29
CA LEU A 109 -14.31 -3.59 19.46
C LEU A 109 -14.24 -4.80 18.53
N LYS A 110 -13.07 -5.43 18.41
CA LYS A 110 -12.83 -6.65 17.61
C LYS A 110 -12.40 -7.81 18.51
N GLY A 111 -12.86 -7.85 19.76
CA GLY A 111 -12.57 -8.93 20.70
C GLY A 111 -11.09 -9.01 21.10
N GLY A 112 -10.39 -7.86 21.14
CA GLY A 112 -8.98 -7.80 21.50
C GLY A 112 -8.01 -8.12 20.37
N ARG A 113 -8.50 -8.41 19.15
CA ARG A 113 -7.67 -8.72 17.99
C ARG A 113 -6.62 -7.63 17.75
N CYS A 114 -5.36 -8.04 17.74
CA CYS A 114 -4.22 -7.16 17.50
C CYS A 114 -4.03 -6.86 16.01
N SER A 115 -3.55 -5.64 15.73
CA SER A 115 -3.17 -5.23 14.39
C SER A 115 -1.95 -4.33 14.41
N TRP A 116 -1.05 -4.54 13.46
CA TRP A 116 0.04 -3.62 13.16
C TRP A 116 -0.47 -2.55 12.20
N SER A 117 -1.43 -1.74 12.64
CA SER A 117 -2.12 -0.72 11.83
C SER A 117 -2.58 0.44 12.70
N GLY A 118 -2.77 1.62 12.12
CA GLY A 118 -3.08 2.83 12.89
C GLY A 118 -1.88 3.27 13.72
N SER A 119 -2.05 3.53 15.02
CA SER A 119 -0.98 4.06 15.89
C SER A 119 0.31 3.22 15.99
N PRO A 120 0.30 1.87 15.95
CA PRO A 120 1.53 1.07 15.88
C PRO A 120 2.20 1.06 14.50
N CYS A 121 1.53 1.50 13.43
CA CYS A 121 2.13 1.56 12.10
C CYS A 121 3.29 2.58 12.09
N PRO A 122 4.50 2.21 11.65
CA PRO A 122 5.62 3.14 11.61
C PRO A 122 5.39 4.25 10.59
N THR A 123 5.97 5.43 10.85
CA THR A 123 5.94 6.58 9.93
C THR A 123 7.36 7.08 9.68
N ILE A 124 7.56 7.89 8.64
CA ILE A 124 8.86 8.49 8.33
C ILE A 124 9.26 9.59 9.33
N HIS A 125 8.29 10.11 10.11
CA HIS A 125 8.49 11.26 11.02
C HIS A 125 8.87 10.83 12.45
N GLY A 126 9.80 9.89 12.57
CA GLY A 126 10.32 9.43 13.85
C GLY A 126 9.52 8.31 14.50
N TYR A 127 9.85 8.03 15.77
CA TYR A 127 9.27 6.92 16.53
C TYR A 127 7.83 7.22 16.97
N ASN A 128 6.94 6.26 16.76
CA ASN A 128 5.62 6.24 17.37
C ASN A 128 5.68 5.73 18.82
N ASP A 129 4.55 5.74 19.54
CA ASP A 129 4.50 5.30 20.94
C ASP A 129 4.79 3.79 21.13
N PHE A 130 4.87 3.03 20.04
CA PHE A 130 5.25 1.61 20.02
C PHE A 130 6.75 1.43 19.71
N GLY A 131 7.53 2.51 19.70
CA GLY A 131 8.97 2.47 19.44
C GLY A 131 9.33 2.19 17.99
N GLN A 132 8.43 2.47 17.04
CA GLN A 132 8.60 2.10 15.63
C GLN A 132 8.67 3.31 14.71
N ARG A 133 9.55 3.26 13.71
CA ARG A 133 9.71 4.29 12.67
C ARG A 133 10.05 3.68 11.32
N LEU A 134 9.83 4.45 10.25
CA LEU A 134 10.42 4.19 8.95
C LEU A 134 11.70 5.02 8.81
N ILE A 135 12.69 4.43 8.15
CA ILE A 135 13.86 5.15 7.61
C ILE A 135 14.03 4.81 6.14
N ILE A 136 14.73 5.68 5.43
CA ILE A 136 15.25 5.40 4.08
C ILE A 136 16.76 5.31 4.21
N ASP A 137 17.34 4.18 3.81
CA ASP A 137 18.79 3.97 3.90
C ASP A 137 19.53 4.44 2.63
N ASN A 138 20.85 4.27 2.62
CA ASN A 138 21.69 4.69 1.51
C ASN A 138 21.42 3.94 0.19
N ASN A 139 20.81 2.76 0.24
CA ASN A 139 20.39 2.00 -0.95
C ASN A 139 18.98 2.40 -1.41
N LYS A 140 18.42 3.45 -0.80
CA LYS A 140 17.03 3.87 -0.94
C LYS A 140 16.04 2.80 -0.47
N ASP A 141 16.48 1.82 0.32
CA ASP A 141 15.54 0.87 0.92
C ASP A 141 14.69 1.60 1.95
N ILE A 142 13.40 1.22 2.04
CA ILE A 142 12.56 1.66 3.14
C ILE A 142 12.59 0.56 4.21
N VAL A 143 12.93 0.93 5.44
CA VAL A 143 13.10 -0.01 6.55
C VAL A 143 12.22 0.40 7.72
N ALA A 144 11.38 -0.52 8.18
CA ALA A 144 10.67 -0.38 9.44
C ALA A 144 11.59 -0.85 10.58
N LEU A 145 11.93 0.06 11.48
CA LEU A 145 12.75 -0.20 12.65
C LEU A 145 11.92 -0.15 13.92
N TYR A 146 12.28 -1.00 14.88
CA TYR A 146 11.86 -0.94 16.26
C TYR A 146 13.03 -0.54 17.15
N SER A 147 12.77 0.21 18.22
CA SER A 147 13.76 0.48 19.26
C SER A 147 13.11 0.36 20.63
N TYR A 148 13.59 -0.58 21.44
CA TYR A 148 13.03 -0.86 22.75
C TYR A 148 13.12 0.36 23.69
N SER A 149 14.19 1.15 23.59
CA SER A 149 14.33 2.38 24.37
C SER A 149 13.26 3.43 24.04
N GLU A 150 12.74 3.42 22.81
CA GLU A 150 11.73 4.36 22.30
C GLU A 150 10.29 3.85 22.43
N ASP A 151 10.09 2.57 22.75
CA ASP A 151 8.76 2.02 23.03
C ASP A 151 8.22 2.57 24.35
N ARG A 152 7.06 3.24 24.30
CA ARG A 152 6.46 3.94 25.44
C ARG A 152 5.37 3.12 26.13
N ARG A 153 5.10 1.90 25.70
CA ARG A 153 4.13 1.01 26.32
C ARG A 153 4.62 0.60 27.72
N THR A 154 3.77 0.79 28.72
CA THR A 154 4.09 0.49 30.12
C THR A 154 4.39 -0.99 30.37
N ASN A 155 3.82 -1.89 29.56
CA ASN A 155 4.01 -3.33 29.63
C ASN A 155 4.94 -3.89 28.54
N LYS A 156 5.76 -3.06 27.88
CA LYS A 156 6.66 -3.51 26.80
C LYS A 156 7.57 -4.67 27.20
N SER A 157 8.09 -4.67 28.44
CA SER A 157 8.97 -5.72 28.95
C SER A 157 8.29 -7.08 29.14
N GLN A 158 6.95 -7.10 29.21
CA GLN A 158 6.16 -8.33 29.30
C GLN A 158 5.74 -8.84 27.92
N ILE A 159 5.56 -7.94 26.96
CA ILE A 159 5.09 -8.25 25.61
C ILE A 159 6.26 -8.63 24.68
N VAL A 160 7.38 -7.91 24.77
CA VAL A 160 8.50 -8.05 23.84
C VAL A 160 9.47 -9.10 24.37
N PRO A 161 9.71 -10.22 23.63
CA PRO A 161 10.70 -11.23 24.02
C PRO A 161 12.09 -10.62 24.25
N ASN A 162 12.85 -11.15 25.21
CA ASN A 162 14.13 -10.59 25.64
C ASN A 162 15.12 -10.40 24.47
N GLU A 163 15.15 -11.35 23.55
CA GLU A 163 15.97 -11.34 22.34
C GLU A 163 15.62 -10.17 21.39
N LEU A 164 14.40 -9.65 21.47
CA LEU A 164 13.91 -8.51 20.70
C LEU A 164 13.98 -7.18 21.47
N GLN A 165 14.37 -7.19 22.75
CA GLN A 165 14.52 -5.97 23.58
C GLN A 165 15.83 -5.24 23.28
N GLN A 166 15.93 -4.71 22.06
CA GLN A 166 17.10 -4.02 21.55
C GLN A 166 16.70 -2.81 20.70
N ASP A 167 17.68 -1.98 20.37
CA ASP A 167 17.48 -0.80 19.54
C ASP A 167 17.86 -1.04 18.08
N ASN A 168 17.18 -0.32 17.18
CA ASN A 168 17.32 -0.43 15.73
C ASN A 168 17.09 -1.84 15.16
N LEU A 169 16.16 -2.59 15.74
CA LEU A 169 15.74 -3.90 15.25
C LEU A 169 14.93 -3.75 13.93
N GLU A 170 15.37 -4.40 12.85
CA GLU A 170 14.66 -4.39 11.58
C GLU A 170 13.41 -5.28 11.64
N LEU A 171 12.23 -4.68 11.58
CA LEU A 171 10.95 -5.40 11.54
C LEU A 171 10.58 -5.80 10.12
N ALA A 172 10.80 -4.90 9.16
CA ALA A 172 10.49 -5.12 7.75
C ALA A 172 11.37 -4.26 6.83
N ARG A 173 11.66 -4.77 5.63
CA ARG A 173 12.42 -4.04 4.62
C ARG A 173 11.81 -4.19 3.24
N TRP A 174 11.65 -3.04 2.60
CA TRP A 174 11.34 -2.91 1.19
C TRP A 174 12.63 -2.51 0.46
N PHE A 175 13.11 -3.37 -0.42
CA PHE A 175 14.26 -3.05 -1.25
C PHE A 175 13.90 -1.90 -2.21
N GLY A 176 14.73 -0.88 -2.28
CA GLY A 176 14.47 0.33 -3.06
C GLY A 176 14.68 0.09 -4.54
N GLU A 177 15.94 0.06 -4.96
CA GLU A 177 16.33 -0.07 -6.37
C GLU A 177 16.68 -1.52 -6.76
N HIS A 178 17.21 -2.31 -5.83
CA HIS A 178 17.71 -3.66 -6.12
C HIS A 178 17.27 -4.66 -5.07
N SER A 179 16.63 -5.76 -5.50
CA SER A 179 16.40 -6.92 -4.66
C SER A 179 17.60 -7.87 -4.77
N PRO A 180 18.16 -8.39 -3.65
CA PRO A 180 19.22 -9.39 -3.68
C PRO A 180 18.71 -10.77 -4.14
N SER A 181 17.40 -10.94 -4.29
CA SER A 181 16.77 -12.18 -4.74
C SER A 181 16.58 -12.15 -6.27
N PRO A 182 16.96 -13.20 -7.00
CA PRO A 182 16.71 -13.28 -8.44
C PRO A 182 15.25 -13.65 -8.76
N LYS A 183 14.40 -13.90 -7.75
CA LYS A 183 13.02 -14.32 -7.96
C LYS A 183 12.20 -13.16 -8.53
N ARG A 184 11.54 -13.39 -9.67
CA ARG A 184 10.62 -12.41 -10.29
C ARG A 184 9.52 -11.92 -9.36
N THR A 185 9.13 -12.72 -8.37
CA THR A 185 8.10 -12.37 -7.38
C THR A 185 8.60 -11.47 -6.25
N ASP A 186 9.92 -11.28 -6.13
CA ASP A 186 10.57 -10.51 -5.07
C ASP A 186 11.11 -9.17 -5.60
N LYS A 187 10.26 -8.44 -6.34
CA LYS A 187 10.59 -7.13 -6.93
C LYS A 187 10.90 -6.09 -5.83
N CYS A 188 11.85 -5.20 -6.12
CA CYS A 188 12.07 -3.97 -5.37
C CYS A 188 10.93 -2.95 -5.59
N LEU A 189 10.86 -1.90 -4.77
CA LEU A 189 9.87 -0.83 -4.87
C LEU A 189 9.97 -0.08 -6.19
N LYS A 190 11.17 0.18 -6.69
CA LYS A 190 11.38 0.83 -7.98
C LYS A 190 10.64 0.11 -9.10
N ALA A 191 10.91 -1.18 -9.27
CA ALA A 191 10.21 -1.99 -10.27
C ALA A 191 8.70 -2.03 -10.00
N LYS A 192 8.28 -2.18 -8.74
CA LYS A 192 6.85 -2.23 -8.39
C LYS A 192 6.08 -0.96 -8.80
N LEU A 193 6.68 0.21 -8.57
CA LEU A 193 6.11 1.50 -8.94
C LEU A 193 6.23 1.74 -10.45
N GLU A 194 7.45 1.67 -11.00
CA GLU A 194 7.72 2.15 -12.36
C GLU A 194 7.05 1.26 -13.42
N ASP A 195 6.92 -0.05 -13.19
CA ASP A 195 6.17 -0.92 -14.10
C ASP A 195 4.69 -0.51 -14.22
N LYS A 196 4.13 0.18 -13.22
CA LYS A 196 2.73 0.63 -13.20
C LYS A 196 2.57 2.07 -13.65
N PHE A 197 3.49 2.96 -13.25
CA PHE A 197 3.28 4.40 -13.39
C PHE A 197 4.28 5.12 -14.30
N ASN A 198 5.38 4.49 -14.73
CA ASN A 198 6.47 5.20 -15.42
C ASN A 198 6.45 5.06 -16.95
N ASP A 199 5.41 4.43 -17.52
CA ASP A 199 5.26 4.33 -18.98
C ASP A 199 4.57 5.58 -19.52
N ALA A 200 3.23 5.60 -19.55
CA ALA A 200 2.47 6.74 -20.05
C ALA A 200 1.81 7.57 -18.93
N GLY A 201 1.88 7.09 -17.68
CA GLY A 201 1.36 7.77 -16.50
C GLY A 201 0.16 7.05 -15.89
N TRP A 202 -0.83 7.81 -15.45
CA TRP A 202 -2.02 7.27 -14.81
C TRP A 202 -3.26 8.08 -15.15
N PHE A 203 -4.42 7.51 -14.91
CA PHE A 203 -5.69 8.18 -15.11
C PHE A 203 -6.71 7.78 -14.06
N THR A 204 -7.71 8.65 -13.88
CA THR A 204 -8.83 8.42 -12.99
C THR A 204 -10.11 8.97 -13.58
N CYS A 205 -11.25 8.47 -13.12
CA CYS A 205 -12.57 8.97 -13.51
C CYS A 205 -13.22 9.66 -12.30
N LYS A 206 -13.67 10.90 -12.48
CA LYS A 206 -14.25 11.75 -11.44
C LYS A 206 -15.76 11.66 -11.43
N LYS A 207 -16.34 11.57 -10.23
CA LYS A 207 -17.78 11.53 -10.00
C LYS A 207 -18.31 12.91 -9.60
N ASP A 208 -19.57 13.16 -9.92
CA ASP A 208 -20.33 14.25 -9.29
C ASP A 208 -20.82 13.85 -7.89
N SER A 209 -21.53 14.78 -7.23
CA SER A 209 -22.15 14.56 -5.90
C SER A 209 -23.17 13.42 -5.88
N GLU A 210 -23.68 13.03 -7.05
CA GLU A 210 -24.63 11.95 -7.23
C GLU A 210 -23.94 10.58 -7.42
N GLY A 211 -22.61 10.56 -7.54
CA GLY A 211 -21.82 9.35 -7.76
C GLY A 211 -21.76 8.90 -9.22
N THR A 212 -22.15 9.77 -10.15
CA THR A 212 -22.13 9.53 -11.60
C THR A 212 -20.81 10.00 -12.17
N TYR A 213 -20.16 9.19 -13.01
CA TYR A 213 -18.89 9.59 -13.63
C TYR A 213 -19.10 10.72 -14.65
N GLN A 214 -18.36 11.81 -14.46
CA GLN A 214 -18.44 13.00 -15.29
C GLN A 214 -17.15 13.30 -16.05
N LYS A 215 -15.98 12.99 -15.49
CA LYS A 215 -14.72 13.37 -16.13
C LYS A 215 -13.76 12.22 -16.16
N ILE A 216 -12.90 12.20 -17.16
CA ILE A 216 -11.65 11.42 -17.14
C ILE A 216 -10.49 12.39 -17.04
N CYS A 217 -9.56 12.11 -16.13
CA CYS A 217 -8.41 12.95 -15.85
C CYS A 217 -7.13 12.13 -15.87
N PHE A 218 -6.03 12.75 -16.33
CA PHE A 218 -4.73 12.12 -16.51
C PHE A 218 -3.67 12.84 -15.68
N GLY A 219 -2.70 12.06 -15.20
CA GLY A 219 -1.49 12.56 -14.57
C GLY A 219 -0.24 11.97 -15.21
N GLU A 220 0.87 12.67 -15.01
CA GLU A 220 2.17 12.34 -15.62
C GLU A 220 2.76 11.02 -15.10
N PRO A 221 3.73 10.44 -15.83
CA PRO A 221 4.56 9.33 -15.35
C PRO A 221 5.26 9.61 -14.02
N MET A 222 5.45 8.55 -13.24
CA MET A 222 6.07 8.62 -11.91
C MET A 222 7.28 7.69 -11.82
N THR A 223 8.43 8.26 -11.44
CA THR A 223 9.68 7.51 -11.21
C THR A 223 9.80 7.10 -9.75
N TYR A 224 10.70 6.17 -9.45
CA TYR A 224 10.96 5.81 -8.06
C TYR A 224 11.51 6.97 -7.24
N ASP A 225 12.38 7.78 -7.84
CA ASP A 225 13.02 8.90 -7.13
C ASP A 225 12.02 9.99 -6.75
N ASN A 226 11.15 10.42 -7.68
CA ASN A 226 10.15 11.43 -7.36
C ASN A 226 9.14 10.90 -6.33
N TRP A 227 8.78 9.62 -6.39
CA TRP A 227 7.90 9.00 -5.41
C TRP A 227 8.56 8.89 -4.03
N LEU A 228 9.85 8.58 -3.97
CA LEU A 228 10.60 8.47 -2.72
C LEU A 228 10.72 9.82 -2.01
N GLU A 229 10.88 10.92 -2.75
CA GLU A 229 10.83 12.28 -2.19
C GLU A 229 9.50 12.57 -1.49
N LEU A 230 8.38 12.05 -2.02
CA LEU A 230 7.07 12.17 -1.38
C LEU A 230 6.97 11.32 -0.11
N VAL A 231 7.67 10.18 -0.06
CA VAL A 231 7.78 9.37 1.17
C VAL A 231 8.58 10.13 2.22
N VAL A 232 9.72 10.73 1.84
CA VAL A 232 10.53 11.57 2.74
C VAL A 232 9.69 12.72 3.32
N ALA A 233 8.86 13.35 2.49
CA ALA A 233 7.97 14.43 2.90
C ALA A 233 6.75 13.97 3.73
N GLY A 234 6.50 12.66 3.83
CA GLY A 234 5.31 12.09 4.49
C GLY A 234 3.99 12.28 3.73
N ILE A 235 4.07 12.75 2.48
CA ILE A 235 2.91 12.89 1.58
C ILE A 235 2.43 11.50 1.15
N VAL A 236 3.39 10.66 0.73
CA VAL A 236 3.17 9.23 0.57
C VAL A 236 3.53 8.56 1.89
N PHE A 237 2.60 7.78 2.43
CA PHE A 237 2.79 7.09 3.69
C PHE A 237 2.47 5.60 3.57
N PHE A 238 3.12 4.84 4.44
CA PHE A 238 2.83 3.43 4.66
C PHE A 238 1.59 3.28 5.53
N ASP A 239 0.63 2.50 5.03
CA ASP A 239 -0.61 2.15 5.71
C ASP A 239 -0.69 0.62 5.78
N SER A 240 -0.32 0.08 6.92
CA SER A 240 -0.37 -1.37 7.15
C SER A 240 -1.80 -1.80 7.44
N GLY A 241 -2.27 -2.79 6.69
CA GLY A 241 -3.52 -3.52 6.92
C GLY A 241 -3.31 -4.86 7.65
N MET A 242 -2.16 -5.05 8.29
CA MET A 242 -1.81 -6.31 8.95
C MET A 242 -2.59 -6.49 10.26
N TYR A 243 -3.22 -7.65 10.45
CA TYR A 243 -3.95 -7.98 11.67
C TYR A 243 -4.02 -9.50 11.91
N GLN A 244 -4.29 -9.90 13.16
CA GLN A 244 -4.36 -11.32 13.52
C GLN A 244 -5.45 -12.10 12.77
N GLY A 245 -5.14 -13.32 12.33
CA GLY A 245 -6.00 -14.17 11.52
C GLY A 245 -6.05 -13.79 10.04
N ASN A 246 -5.23 -12.83 9.60
CA ASN A 246 -5.10 -12.46 8.19
C ASN A 246 -3.86 -13.09 7.57
N LYS A 247 -4.02 -13.79 6.45
CA LYS A 247 -2.89 -14.44 5.75
C LYS A 247 -2.00 -13.45 4.97
N ARG A 248 -2.47 -12.23 4.74
CA ARG A 248 -1.75 -11.21 3.96
C ARG A 248 -1.31 -10.06 4.86
N PRO A 249 -0.05 -9.59 4.76
CA PRO A 249 0.38 -8.40 5.47
C PRO A 249 -0.42 -7.13 5.15
N TYR A 250 -0.86 -6.95 3.90
CA TYR A 250 -1.44 -5.71 3.37
C TYR A 250 -0.56 -4.49 3.67
N SER A 251 0.28 -4.11 2.72
CA SER A 251 1.26 -3.06 2.88
C SER A 251 1.01 -1.95 1.87
N GLN A 252 0.10 -1.04 2.23
CA GLN A 252 -0.43 -0.09 1.28
C GLN A 252 0.39 1.19 1.30
N TRP A 253 0.87 1.60 0.14
CA TRP A 253 1.52 2.88 -0.05
C TRP A 253 0.51 3.87 -0.61
N ARG A 254 0.24 4.94 0.12
CA ARG A 254 -0.94 5.79 -0.11
C ARG A 254 -0.62 7.27 0.01
N ALA A 255 -1.42 8.09 -0.66
CA ALA A 255 -1.50 9.53 -0.42
C ALA A 255 -2.97 9.95 -0.32
N ASN A 256 -3.21 11.11 0.29
CA ASN A 256 -4.55 11.70 0.34
C ASN A 256 -5.03 12.07 -1.07
N ASN A 257 -6.35 12.00 -1.30
CA ASN A 257 -6.91 12.32 -2.62
C ASN A 257 -6.63 13.76 -3.05
N SER A 258 -6.54 14.71 -2.12
CA SER A 258 -6.14 16.08 -2.45
C SER A 258 -4.77 16.17 -3.12
N TYR A 259 -3.83 15.29 -2.76
CA TYR A 259 -2.52 15.23 -3.40
C TYR A 259 -2.61 14.56 -4.79
N TRP A 260 -3.36 13.47 -4.91
CA TRP A 260 -3.62 12.85 -6.22
C TRP A 260 -4.29 13.82 -7.19
N ASP A 261 -5.22 14.64 -6.70
CA ASP A 261 -5.88 15.66 -7.51
C ASP A 261 -4.89 16.76 -7.95
N SER A 262 -3.90 17.11 -7.12
CA SER A 262 -2.85 18.06 -7.52
C SER A 262 -1.89 17.52 -8.57
N LEU A 263 -1.88 16.20 -8.83
CA LEU A 263 -1.07 15.57 -9.86
C LEU A 263 -1.78 15.51 -11.23
N ILE A 264 -3.04 15.93 -11.31
CA ILE A 264 -3.80 15.93 -12.57
C ILE A 264 -3.32 17.07 -13.46
N VAL A 265 -2.99 16.75 -14.71
CA VAL A 265 -2.53 17.72 -15.72
C VAL A 265 -3.55 17.97 -16.84
N GLU A 266 -4.43 17.00 -17.10
CA GLU A 266 -5.43 17.07 -18.17
C GLU A 266 -6.74 16.43 -17.72
N CYS A 267 -7.88 16.99 -18.15
CA CYS A 267 -9.21 16.39 -17.96
C CYS A 267 -10.09 16.57 -19.19
N TYR A 268 -11.01 15.64 -19.40
CA TYR A 268 -11.99 15.63 -20.48
C TYR A 268 -13.38 15.31 -19.93
N ASP A 269 -14.39 16.03 -20.43
CA ASP A 269 -15.77 16.03 -19.92
C ASP A 269 -16.80 15.72 -21.00
#